data_AF-A0A2V3IQS0-F1
#
_entry.id   AF-A0A2V3IQS0-F1
#
_cell.length_a   1.000
_cell.length_b   1.000
_cell.length_c   1.000
_cell.angle_alpha   90.00
_cell.angle_beta   90.00
_cell.angle_gamma   90.00
#
_symmetry.space_group_name_H-M   'P 1'
#
loop_
_entity.id
_entity.type
_entity.pdbx_description
1 polymer ?
#
loop_
_entity_poly.entity_id
_entity_poly.type
_entity_poly.pdbx_seq_one_letter_code
_entity_poly.pdbx_strand_id
1 'polypeptide(L)'
;MIRRARKTNVSIETLAQILGCSKADRADPEKLNKLLIRKTVYGDICQNETPDSLAEILLYCGNDIPSTSDLMKLIAIAHGTRVLQPPPFYENGTVKIIPPSFERAAEL
;
A
#
# COMPACT_ATOMS: atom_id res chain seq x y z
N MET A 1 28.34 1.94 -11.12
CA MET A 1 27.95 0.72 -10.37
C MET A 1 26.58 0.95 -9.75
N ILE A 2 25.51 0.46 -10.38
CA ILE A 2 24.16 0.54 -9.81
C ILE A 2 24.05 -0.57 -8.77
N ARG A 3 24.01 -0.21 -7.48
CA ARG A 3 23.78 -1.15 -6.39
C ARG A 3 22.39 -1.76 -6.59
N ARG A 4 22.32 -2.99 -7.09
CA ARG A 4 21.08 -3.80 -7.05
C ARG A 4 20.68 -3.91 -5.59
N ALA A 5 19.62 -3.21 -5.19
CA ALA A 5 19.02 -3.37 -3.86
C ALA A 5 18.74 -4.88 -3.69
N ARG A 6 19.22 -5.46 -2.60
CA ARG A 6 18.89 -6.85 -2.25
C ARG A 6 17.36 -6.91 -2.19
N LYS A 7 16.78 -7.85 -2.93
CA LYS A 7 15.35 -8.17 -2.85
C LYS A 7 15.14 -8.77 -1.48
N THR A 8 14.89 -7.94 -0.48
CA THR A 8 14.64 -8.37 0.88
C THR A 8 13.25 -8.99 0.86
N ASN A 9 13.17 -10.33 0.90
CA ASN A 9 11.91 -11.05 1.10
C ASN A 9 11.44 -10.82 2.54
N VAL A 10 10.95 -9.61 2.83
CA VAL A 10 10.29 -9.31 4.10
C VAL A 10 8.85 -9.74 3.97
N SER A 11 8.36 -10.52 4.94
CA SER A 11 6.98 -11.00 4.96
C SER A 11 6.01 -9.86 5.31
N ILE A 12 4.75 -10.02 4.88
CA ILE A 12 3.65 -9.08 5.20
C ILE A 12 3.49 -8.94 6.71
N GLU A 13 3.59 -10.05 7.45
CA GLU A 13 3.52 -10.05 8.91
C GLU A 13 4.59 -9.18 9.56
N THR A 14 5.85 -9.29 9.14
CA THR A 14 6.94 -8.46 9.70
C THR A 14 6.69 -6.98 9.41
N LEU A 15 6.24 -6.64 8.21
CA LEU A 15 5.92 -5.26 7.84
C LEU A 15 4.71 -4.72 8.63
N ALA A 16 3.70 -5.55 8.88
CA ALA A 16 2.55 -5.19 9.71
C ALA A 16 2.96 -4.95 11.17
N GLN A 17 3.87 -5.76 11.72
CA GLN A 17 4.44 -5.55 13.05
C GLN A 17 5.22 -4.24 13.15
N ILE A 18 6.03 -3.91 12.13
CA ILE A 18 6.75 -2.63 12.05
C ILE A 18 5.78 -1.44 12.07
N LEU A 19 4.63 -1.56 11.41
CA LEU A 19 3.58 -0.55 11.42
C LEU A 19 2.73 -0.54 12.71
N GLY A 20 2.95 -1.47 13.64
CA GLY A 20 2.15 -1.59 14.86
C GLY A 20 0.70 -2.05 14.59
N CYS A 21 0.46 -2.72 13.47
CA CYS A 21 -0.86 -3.24 13.14
C CYS A 21 -1.27 -4.38 14.09
N SER A 22 -2.57 -4.47 14.36
CA SER A 22 -3.15 -5.58 15.13
C SER A 22 -3.93 -6.50 14.19
N LYS A 23 -3.54 -7.78 14.15
CA LYS A 23 -4.18 -8.77 13.29
C LYS A 23 -5.63 -9.06 13.74
N ALA A 24 -6.57 -9.14 12.79
CA ALA A 24 -7.94 -9.58 13.03
C ALA A 24 -8.09 -11.10 12.86
N ASP A 25 -9.21 -11.67 13.32
CA ASP A 25 -9.53 -13.10 13.14
C ASP A 25 -9.86 -13.45 11.68
N ARG A 26 -10.47 -12.52 10.94
CA ARG A 26 -10.83 -12.68 9.53
C ARG A 26 -10.77 -11.36 8.78
N ALA A 27 -10.51 -11.45 7.48
CA ALA A 27 -10.63 -10.31 6.58
C ALA A 27 -12.12 -9.94 6.39
N ASP A 28 -12.41 -8.64 6.43
CA ASP A 28 -13.73 -8.08 6.20
C ASP A 28 -14.08 -8.15 4.70
N PRO A 29 -15.12 -8.89 4.30
CA PRO A 29 -15.45 -9.11 2.89
C PRO A 29 -15.92 -7.84 2.19
N GLU A 30 -16.56 -6.90 2.89
CA GLU A 30 -17.04 -5.65 2.30
C GLU A 30 -15.85 -4.74 1.98
N LYS A 31 -14.90 -4.64 2.91
CA LYS A 31 -13.67 -3.87 2.73
C LYS A 31 -12.78 -4.48 1.64
N LEU A 32 -12.66 -5.80 1.61
CA LEU A 32 -11.95 -6.50 0.54
C LEU A 32 -12.57 -6.22 -0.83
N ASN A 33 -13.90 -6.29 -0.95
CA ASN A 33 -14.58 -5.97 -2.20
C ASN A 33 -14.32 -4.53 -2.66
N LYS A 34 -14.32 -3.56 -1.72
CA LYS A 34 -13.97 -2.16 -2.03
C LYS A 34 -12.54 -2.02 -2.57
N LEU A 35 -11.57 -2.74 -2.00
CA LEU A 35 -10.19 -2.74 -2.49
C LEU A 35 -10.07 -3.40 -3.88
N LEU A 36 -10.82 -4.48 -4.12
CA LEU A 36 -10.85 -5.16 -5.42
C LEU A 36 -11.45 -4.26 -6.52
N ILE A 37 -12.51 -3.50 -6.21
CA ILE A 37 -13.05 -2.49 -7.12
C ILE A 37 -12.02 -1.37 -7.34
N ARG A 38 -11.38 -0.89 -6.28
CA ARG A 38 -10.35 0.15 -6.38
C ARG A 38 -9.19 -0.27 -7.30
N LYS A 39 -8.77 -1.54 -7.20
CA LYS A 39 -7.76 -2.16 -8.07
C LYS A 39 -8.12 -2.14 -9.55
N THR A 40 -9.40 -2.22 -9.93
CA THR A 40 -9.83 -2.18 -11.33
C THR A 40 -10.03 -0.77 -11.86
N VAL A 41 -10.43 0.18 -11.01
CA VAL A 41 -10.78 1.55 -11.41
C VAL A 41 -9.57 2.49 -11.40
N TYR A 42 -8.66 2.36 -10.41
CA TYR A 42 -7.57 3.30 -10.22
C TYR A 42 -6.20 2.65 -10.49
N GLY A 43 -5.33 3.40 -11.17
CA GLY A 43 -3.90 3.10 -11.25
C GLY A 43 -3.21 3.47 -9.95
N ASP A 44 -3.25 2.60 -8.94
CA ASP A 44 -2.66 2.88 -7.62
C ASP A 44 -2.02 1.65 -6.94
N ILE A 45 -1.67 1.80 -5.66
CA ILE A 45 -1.04 0.76 -4.82
C ILE A 45 -1.76 -0.59 -4.85
N CYS A 46 -3.08 -0.63 -5.07
CA CYS A 46 -3.84 -1.87 -5.09
C CYS A 46 -3.55 -2.71 -6.34
N GLN A 47 -3.02 -2.12 -7.43
CA GLN A 47 -2.72 -2.84 -8.67
C GLN A 47 -1.56 -3.82 -8.54
N ASN A 48 -0.65 -3.58 -7.59
CA ASN A 48 0.50 -4.44 -7.35
C ASN A 48 0.12 -5.72 -6.57
N GLU A 49 -1.08 -5.77 -6.01
CA GLU A 49 -1.51 -6.84 -5.12
C GLU A 49 -2.46 -7.84 -5.82
N THR A 50 -2.41 -9.09 -5.40
CA THR A 50 -3.40 -10.12 -5.77
C THR A 50 -4.61 -10.06 -4.82
N PRO A 51 -5.77 -10.63 -5.19
CA PRO A 51 -6.91 -10.74 -4.28
C PRO A 51 -6.55 -11.40 -2.93
N ASP A 52 -5.74 -12.47 -2.98
CA ASP A 52 -5.30 -13.18 -1.78
C ASP A 52 -4.37 -12.31 -0.94
N SER A 53 -3.45 -11.57 -1.57
CA SER A 53 -2.57 -10.62 -0.87
C SER A 53 -3.36 -9.51 -0.20
N LEU A 54 -4.37 -8.94 -0.88
CA LEU A 54 -5.24 -7.91 -0.30
C LEU A 54 -6.02 -8.41 0.92
N ALA A 55 -6.49 -9.67 0.88
CA ALA A 55 -7.15 -10.29 2.01
C ALA A 55 -6.18 -10.50 3.18
N GLU A 56 -4.95 -10.93 2.90
CA GLU A 56 -3.90 -11.12 3.89
C GLU A 56 -3.46 -9.79 4.54
N ILE A 57 -3.27 -8.74 3.75
CA ILE A 57 -2.94 -7.38 4.24
C ILE A 57 -4.07 -6.86 5.12
N LEU A 58 -5.34 -6.98 4.69
CA LEU A 58 -6.50 -6.58 5.50
C LEU A 58 -6.55 -7.33 6.84
N LEU A 59 -6.26 -8.63 6.83
CA LEU A 59 -6.21 -9.45 8.02
C LEU A 59 -5.14 -8.94 9.00
N TYR A 60 -3.91 -8.71 8.52
CA TYR A 60 -2.81 -8.23 9.36
C TYR A 60 -2.99 -6.77 9.83
N CYS A 61 -3.74 -5.96 9.09
CA CYS A 61 -4.11 -4.60 9.48
C CYS A 61 -5.40 -4.51 10.30
N GLY A 62 -5.96 -5.62 10.78
CA GLY A 62 -7.14 -5.57 11.64
C GLY A 62 -8.38 -5.04 10.93
N ASN A 63 -8.45 -5.17 9.60
CA ASN A 63 -9.45 -4.55 8.74
C ASN A 63 -9.44 -3.01 8.74
N ASP A 64 -8.36 -2.36 9.20
CA ASP A 64 -8.22 -0.90 9.14
C ASP A 64 -7.70 -0.44 7.77
N ILE A 65 -8.49 0.37 7.06
CA ILE A 65 -8.18 0.78 5.67
C ILE A 65 -6.96 1.72 5.57
N PRO A 66 -6.80 2.73 6.45
CA PRO A 66 -5.57 3.51 6.53
C PRO A 66 -4.32 2.63 6.70
N SER A 67 -4.31 1.75 7.70
CA SER A 67 -3.20 0.83 7.97
C SER A 67 -2.93 -0.11 6.80
N THR A 68 -3.99 -0.64 6.16
CA THR A 68 -3.90 -1.47 4.94
C THR A 68 -3.21 -0.70 3.81
N SER A 69 -3.53 0.58 3.64
CA SER A 69 -2.92 1.45 2.63
C SER A 69 -1.45 1.72 2.91
N ASP A 70 -1.09 1.93 4.19
CA ASP A 70 0.30 2.16 4.59
C ASP A 70 1.15 0.87 4.50
N LEU A 71 0.57 -0.28 4.82
CA LEU A 71 1.22 -1.58 4.63
C LEU A 71 1.48 -1.88 3.15
N MET A 72 0.52 -1.62 2.25
CA MET A 72 0.74 -1.74 0.80
C MET A 72 1.86 -0.83 0.29
N LYS A 73 1.96 0.41 0.78
CA LYS A 73 3.09 1.30 0.43
C LYS A 73 4.42 0.74 0.93
N LEU A 74 4.45 0.23 2.16
CA LEU A 74 5.66 -0.33 2.75
C LEU A 74 6.12 -1.61 2.02
N ILE A 75 5.19 -2.48 1.63
CA ILE A 75 5.43 -3.64 0.76
C ILE A 75 6.06 -3.17 -0.56
N ALA A 76 5.48 -2.15 -1.18
CA ALA A 76 5.99 -1.65 -2.45
C ALA A 76 7.42 -1.07 -2.34
N ILE A 77 7.72 -0.35 -1.27
CA ILE A 77 9.06 0.15 -0.95
C ILE A 77 10.03 -1.02 -0.71
N ALA A 78 9.63 -1.99 0.12
CA ALA A 78 10.48 -3.11 0.50
C ALA A 78 10.83 -4.02 -0.69
N HIS A 79 9.88 -4.21 -1.61
CA HIS A 79 10.05 -5.07 -2.79
C HIS A 79 10.54 -4.31 -4.02
N GLY A 80 10.67 -2.98 -3.92
CA GLY A 80 11.10 -2.13 -5.02
C GLY A 80 10.09 -2.06 -6.18
N THR A 81 8.81 -2.29 -5.91
CA THR A 81 7.76 -2.16 -6.93
C THR A 81 7.42 -0.69 -7.13
N ARG A 82 7.23 -0.31 -8.40
CA ARG A 82 6.88 1.07 -8.75
C ARG A 82 5.40 1.27 -8.43
N VAL A 83 5.10 2.12 -7.46
CA VAL A 83 3.73 2.60 -7.24
C VAL A 83 3.46 3.68 -8.27
N LEU A 84 2.48 3.45 -9.15
CA LEU A 84 1.96 4.52 -10.01
C LEU A 84 1.12 5.43 -9.12
N GLN A 85 1.52 6.69 -9.01
CA GLN A 85 0.72 7.69 -8.34
C GLN A 85 -0.57 7.85 -9.16
N PRO A 86 -1.77 7.80 -8.54
CA PRO A 86 -3.00 8.05 -9.26
C PRO A 86 -2.90 9.44 -9.94
N PRO A 87 -3.50 9.62 -11.13
CA PRO A 87 -3.49 10.90 -11.80
C PRO A 87 -4.04 11.98 -10.87
N PRO A 88 -3.51 13.21 -10.91
CA PRO A 88 -4.05 14.30 -10.10
C PRO A 88 -5.53 14.47 -10.42
N PHE A 89 -6.38 14.39 -9.39
CA PHE A 89 -7.77 14.81 -9.53
C PHE A 89 -7.79 16.33 -9.59
N TYR A 90 -8.49 16.87 -10.59
CA TYR A 90 -8.81 18.29 -10.65
C TYR A 90 -10.07 18.52 -9.83
N GLU A 91 -9.98 19.31 -8.75
CA GLU A 91 -11.18 19.83 -8.10
C GLU A 91 -11.74 20.95 -9.00
N ASN A 92 -12.95 20.75 -9.54
CA ASN A 92 -13.62 21.66 -10.47
C ASN A 92 -12.77 22.14 -11.67
N GLY A 93 -11.84 21.30 -12.16
CA GLY A 93 -11.00 21.64 -13.32
C GLY A 93 -9.96 22.76 -13.08
N THR A 94 -9.80 23.24 -11.84
CA THR A 94 -9.01 24.47 -11.57
C THR A 94 -7.92 24.30 -10.51
N VAL A 95 -8.07 23.40 -9.54
CA VAL A 95 -7.08 23.25 -8.46
C VAL A 95 -6.33 21.93 -8.59
N LYS A 96 -5.02 22.03 -8.86
CA LYS A 96 -4.10 20.88 -8.89
C LYS A 96 -3.61 20.60 -7.47
N ILE A 97 -4.18 19.58 -6.82
CA ILE A 97 -3.69 19.11 -5.53
C ILE A 97 -2.64 18.03 -5.79
N ILE A 98 -1.38 18.35 -5.52
CA ILE A 98 -0.28 17.38 -5.51
C ILE A 98 0.00 17.06 -4.03
N PRO A 99 -0.31 15.85 -3.54
CA PRO A 99 0.14 15.43 -2.23
C PRO A 99 1.67 15.51 -2.18
N PRO A 100 2.26 15.98 -1.06
CA PRO A 100 3.71 16.10 -0.95
C PRO A 100 4.37 14.73 -1.16
N SER A 101 5.47 14.72 -1.91
CA SER A 101 6.36 13.57 -1.98
C SER A 101 7.05 13.41 -0.63
N PHE A 102 7.04 12.20 -0.08
CA PHE A 102 7.84 11.87 1.10
C PHE A 102 9.20 11.37 0.62
N GLU A 103 10.26 12.11 0.95
CA GLU A 103 11.63 11.62 0.78
C GLU A 103 12.08 10.89 2.05
N ARG A 104 12.88 9.84 1.86
CA ARG A 104 13.49 9.06 2.94
C ARG A 104 14.24 10.02 3.89
N ALA A 105 13.99 9.94 5.19
CA ALA A 105 14.85 10.59 6.17
C ALA A 105 16.29 10.08 5.96
N ALA A 106 17.22 10.98 5.67
CA ALA A 106 18.64 10.67 5.69
C ALA A 106 18.97 10.16 7.10
N GLU A 107 19.49 8.93 7.16
CA GLU A 107 19.95 8.27 8.39
C GLU A 107 20.87 9.23 9.17
N LEU A 108 20.50 9.54 10.43
CA LEU A 108 21.38 10.09 11.46
C LEU A 108 21.97 8.95 12.27
#